data_AF-A0A9D6I867-F1
#
_entry.id   AF-A0A9D6I867-F1
#
_cell.length_a   1.000
_cell.length_b   1.000
_cell.length_c   1.000
_cell.angle_alpha   90.00
_cell.angle_beta   90.00
_cell.angle_gamma   90.00
#
_symmetry.space_group_name_H-M   'P 1'
#
loop_
_entity.id
_entity.type
_entity.pdbx_description
1 polymer ?
#
loop_
_entity_poly.entity_id
_entity_poly.type
_entity_poly.pdbx_seq_one_letter_code
_entity_poly.pdbx_strand_id
1 'polypeptide(L)'
;MAGRWQREVKGILALVLAGFIVFALAIFNPSLRPADQASPVGPLGVWLAWAVFWAFGYSGYLVPLALAFYGISAFLPRRPAVGWPALAGFACLLVSFTGLLARASTALIHKGGVFGWGVLELLRRSVGEVGALLLLLAAVPIGVLFLTQEPYASLLRAMGRRKAALKAESPQAELPLVTSPAVVEAGAPIETAPPPPPIVVEPARPKSRLAERGLAWQETFDFGKGGRPAFQLPPIGLLRAPPASELRQTREELQANADILRKKLQDFGVEGRIVQVNP
;
A
#
# COMPACT_ATOMS: atom_id res chain seq x y z
N MET A 1 -10.92 -8.55 20.58
CA MET A 1 -10.93 -9.36 19.33
C MET A 1 -12.27 -9.33 18.57
N ALA A 2 -13.38 -8.88 19.17
CA ALA A 2 -14.73 -8.92 18.57
C ALA A 2 -14.93 -8.12 17.26
N GLY A 3 -14.08 -7.14 16.95
CA GLY A 3 -14.25 -6.30 15.75
C GLY A 3 -13.63 -6.86 14.46
N ARG A 4 -12.81 -7.92 14.50
CA ARG A 4 -12.08 -8.40 13.31
C ARG A 4 -12.95 -9.26 12.39
N TRP A 5 -13.62 -10.28 12.95
CA TRP A 5 -14.50 -11.16 12.18
C TRP A 5 -15.67 -10.39 11.54
N GLN A 6 -16.25 -9.41 12.26
CA GLN A 6 -17.31 -8.55 11.71
C GLN A 6 -16.85 -7.77 10.47
N ARG A 7 -15.58 -7.34 10.42
CA ARG A 7 -15.02 -6.65 9.25
C ARG A 7 -14.79 -7.60 8.10
N GLU A 8 -14.23 -8.77 8.36
CA GLU A 8 -14.03 -9.80 7.34
C GLU A 8 -15.38 -10.18 6.72
N VAL A 9 -16.42 -10.40 7.52
CA VAL A 9 -17.79 -10.66 7.03
C VAL A 9 -18.33 -9.51 6.18
N LYS A 10 -18.22 -8.26 6.65
CA LYS A 10 -18.63 -7.07 5.85
C LYS A 10 -17.83 -6.96 4.55
N GLY A 11 -16.55 -7.31 4.57
CA GLY A 11 -15.65 -7.29 3.42
C GLY A 11 -16.04 -8.34 2.39
N ILE A 12 -16.27 -9.58 2.82
CA ILE A 12 -16.77 -10.66 1.96
C ILE A 12 -18.11 -10.27 1.33
N LEU A 13 -19.05 -9.77 2.15
CA LEU A 13 -20.36 -9.34 1.65
C LEU A 13 -20.24 -8.23 0.61
N ALA A 14 -19.36 -7.25 0.84
CA ALA A 14 -19.10 -6.17 -0.10
C ALA A 14 -18.48 -6.68 -1.42
N LEU A 15 -17.58 -7.67 -1.36
CA LEU A 15 -16.98 -8.27 -2.56
C LEU A 15 -17.99 -9.09 -3.36
N VAL A 16 -18.83 -9.88 -2.68
CA VAL A 16 -19.91 -10.63 -3.34
C VAL A 16 -20.89 -9.67 -4.01
N LEU A 17 -21.29 -8.61 -3.32
CA LEU A 17 -22.16 -7.58 -3.88
C LEU A 17 -21.50 -6.85 -5.06
N ALA A 18 -20.22 -6.53 -4.98
CA ALA A 18 -19.47 -5.93 -6.07
C ALA A 18 -19.45 -6.86 -7.29
N GLY A 19 -19.10 -8.14 -7.11
CA GLY A 19 -19.09 -9.14 -8.17
C GLY A 19 -20.45 -9.30 -8.83
N PHE A 20 -21.52 -9.36 -8.03
CA PHE A 20 -22.89 -9.41 -8.51
C PHE A 20 -23.25 -8.19 -9.38
N ILE A 21 -22.93 -6.97 -8.93
CA ILE A 21 -23.20 -5.73 -9.67
C ILE A 21 -22.38 -5.67 -10.98
N VAL A 22 -21.09 -6.03 -10.96
CA VAL A 22 -20.27 -6.07 -12.18
C VAL A 22 -20.88 -7.04 -13.18
N PHE A 23 -21.22 -8.24 -12.73
CA PHE A 23 -21.75 -9.28 -13.61
C PHE A 23 -23.13 -8.89 -14.18
N ALA A 24 -23.98 -8.27 -13.35
CA ALA A 24 -25.25 -7.70 -13.78
C ALA A 24 -25.06 -6.63 -14.87
N LEU A 25 -24.15 -5.67 -14.66
CA LEU A 25 -23.88 -4.59 -15.62
C LEU A 25 -23.22 -5.09 -16.91
N ALA A 26 -22.39 -6.13 -16.83
CA ALA A 26 -21.67 -6.68 -17.98
C ALA A 26 -22.60 -7.44 -18.95
N ILE A 27 -23.61 -8.12 -18.41
CA ILE A 27 -24.59 -8.87 -19.21
C ILE A 27 -25.75 -7.98 -19.67
N PHE A 28 -26.03 -6.89 -18.94
CA PHE A 28 -27.15 -6.00 -19.23
C PHE A 28 -27.05 -5.38 -20.62
N ASN A 29 -28.13 -5.52 -21.40
CA ASN A 29 -28.24 -4.92 -22.72
C ASN A 29 -29.13 -3.68 -22.68
N PRO A 30 -28.59 -2.46 -22.90
CA PRO A 30 -29.35 -1.23 -22.83
C PRO A 30 -30.35 -1.04 -23.98
N SER A 31 -30.26 -1.82 -25.06
CA SER A 31 -31.19 -1.74 -26.20
C SER A 31 -32.52 -2.46 -25.94
N LEU A 32 -32.59 -3.31 -24.93
CA LEU A 32 -33.77 -4.09 -24.57
C LEU A 32 -34.42 -3.55 -23.30
N ARG A 33 -35.73 -3.72 -23.15
CA ARG A 33 -36.41 -3.37 -21.90
C ARG A 33 -36.02 -4.36 -20.79
N PRO A 34 -35.95 -3.94 -19.52
CA PRO A 34 -35.58 -4.82 -18.41
C PRO A 34 -36.44 -6.07 -18.28
N ALA A 35 -37.73 -5.97 -18.59
CA ALA A 35 -38.68 -7.09 -18.50
C ALA A 35 -38.46 -8.17 -19.57
N ASP A 36 -37.89 -7.79 -20.71
CA ASP A 36 -37.72 -8.68 -21.87
C ASP A 36 -36.34 -9.36 -21.89
N GLN A 37 -35.48 -9.06 -20.91
CA GLN A 37 -34.11 -9.57 -20.83
C GLN A 37 -34.04 -10.81 -19.94
N ALA A 38 -33.75 -11.96 -20.55
CA ALA A 38 -33.35 -13.15 -19.82
C ALA A 38 -31.87 -13.05 -19.44
N SER A 39 -31.59 -12.96 -18.13
CA SER A 39 -30.22 -12.87 -17.61
C SER A 39 -29.95 -13.93 -16.55
N PRO A 40 -28.78 -14.60 -16.55
CA PRO A 40 -28.38 -15.53 -15.50
C PRO A 40 -28.33 -14.92 -14.10
N VAL A 41 -28.27 -13.59 -14.01
CA VAL A 41 -28.22 -12.84 -12.74
C VAL A 41 -29.60 -12.73 -12.08
N GLY A 42 -30.66 -13.14 -12.79
CA GLY A 42 -32.04 -13.06 -12.34
C GLY A 42 -32.64 -11.66 -12.46
N PRO A 43 -33.95 -11.50 -12.17
CA PRO A 43 -34.66 -10.24 -12.36
C PRO A 43 -34.08 -9.07 -11.56
N LEU A 44 -33.68 -9.33 -10.31
CA LEU A 44 -33.07 -8.32 -9.44
C LEU A 44 -31.79 -7.73 -10.07
N GLY A 45 -30.95 -8.57 -10.67
CA GLY A 45 -29.73 -8.13 -11.35
C GLY A 45 -30.03 -7.23 -12.54
N VAL A 46 -31.01 -7.61 -13.37
CA VAL A 46 -31.40 -6.82 -14.56
C VAL A 46 -31.95 -5.45 -14.16
N TRP A 47 -32.86 -5.39 -13.17
CA TRP A 47 -33.42 -4.13 -12.69
C TRP A 47 -32.38 -3.24 -12.02
N LEU A 48 -31.46 -3.83 -11.25
CA LEU A 48 -30.34 -3.11 -10.64
C LEU A 48 -29.41 -2.53 -11.71
N ALA A 49 -29.02 -3.33 -12.70
CA ALA A 49 -28.18 -2.89 -13.80
C ALA A 49 -28.85 -1.80 -14.63
N TRP A 50 -30.15 -1.93 -14.92
CA TRP A 50 -30.92 -0.89 -15.58
C TRP A 50 -30.94 0.41 -14.79
N ALA A 51 -31.24 0.36 -13.48
CA ALA A 51 -31.29 1.56 -12.64
C ALA A 51 -29.92 2.27 -12.59
N VAL A 52 -28.84 1.50 -12.41
CA VAL A 52 -27.46 2.03 -12.36
C VAL A 52 -27.04 2.60 -13.72
N PHE A 53 -27.33 1.90 -14.83
CA PHE A 53 -26.99 2.35 -16.18
C PHE A 53 -27.83 3.55 -16.61
N TRP A 54 -29.11 3.59 -16.25
CA TRP A 54 -29.98 4.74 -16.54
C TRP A 54 -29.51 5.99 -15.78
N ALA A 55 -29.17 5.84 -14.49
CA ALA A 55 -28.67 6.94 -13.67
C ALA A 55 -27.28 7.43 -14.11
N PHE A 56 -26.31 6.53 -14.22
CA PHE A 56 -24.87 6.88 -14.33
C PHE A 56 -24.20 6.43 -15.63
N GLY A 57 -24.93 5.72 -16.50
CA GLY A 57 -24.38 5.13 -17.72
C GLY A 57 -23.22 4.18 -17.43
N TYR A 58 -22.17 4.26 -18.24
CA TYR A 58 -20.96 3.45 -18.05
C TYR A 58 -20.15 3.87 -16.81
N SER A 59 -20.41 5.03 -16.22
CA SER A 59 -19.77 5.41 -14.95
C SER A 59 -20.31 4.60 -13.77
N GLY A 60 -21.42 3.87 -13.95
CA GLY A 60 -21.98 2.95 -12.96
C GLY A 60 -21.00 1.86 -12.51
N TYR A 61 -20.00 1.51 -13.32
CA TYR A 61 -18.91 0.58 -12.96
C TYR A 61 -18.00 1.10 -11.83
N LEU A 62 -18.04 2.39 -11.50
CA LEU A 62 -17.35 2.92 -10.33
C LEU A 62 -17.95 2.40 -9.03
N VAL A 63 -19.26 2.12 -8.98
CA VAL A 63 -19.95 1.61 -7.78
C VAL A 63 -19.38 0.25 -7.33
N PRO A 64 -19.35 -0.81 -8.18
CA PRO A 64 -18.73 -2.07 -7.78
C PRO A 64 -17.22 -1.93 -7.56
N LEU A 65 -16.53 -1.02 -8.26
CA LEU A 65 -15.10 -0.78 -8.00
C LEU A 65 -14.87 -0.24 -6.59
N ALA A 66 -15.70 0.70 -6.13
CA ALA A 66 -15.61 1.25 -4.78
C ALA A 66 -15.98 0.20 -3.71
N LEU A 67 -17.01 -0.61 -3.97
CA LEU A 67 -17.36 -1.75 -3.11
C LEU A 67 -16.24 -2.78 -3.04
N ALA A 68 -15.58 -3.08 -4.15
CA ALA A 68 -14.44 -3.99 -4.18
C ALA A 68 -13.25 -3.42 -3.43
N PHE A 69 -12.93 -2.14 -3.60
CA PHE A 69 -11.88 -1.47 -2.83
C PHE A 69 -12.18 -1.50 -1.33
N TYR A 70 -13.42 -1.20 -0.94
CA TYR A 70 -13.89 -1.32 0.44
C TYR A 70 -13.76 -2.75 0.96
N GLY A 71 -14.21 -3.73 0.18
CA GLY A 71 -14.16 -5.15 0.54
C GLY A 71 -12.73 -5.66 0.74
N ILE A 72 -11.82 -5.36 -0.19
CA ILE A 72 -10.40 -5.71 -0.11
C ILE A 72 -9.76 -5.01 1.11
N SER A 73 -10.12 -3.76 1.37
CA SER A 73 -9.57 -3.01 2.51
C SER A 73 -9.88 -3.64 3.87
N ALA A 74 -10.94 -4.44 3.99
CA ALA A 74 -11.28 -5.15 5.22
C ALA A 74 -10.24 -6.22 5.60
N PHE A 75 -9.49 -6.73 4.61
CA PHE A 75 -8.45 -7.76 4.80
C PHE A 75 -7.05 -7.17 4.95
N LEU A 76 -6.86 -5.87 4.66
CA LEU A 76 -5.56 -5.23 4.78
C LEU A 76 -5.22 -4.88 6.24
N PRO A 77 -3.95 -5.07 6.67
CA PRO A 77 -3.51 -4.68 8.01
C PRO A 77 -3.57 -3.17 8.23
N ARG A 78 -3.35 -2.39 7.16
CA ARG A 78 -3.43 -0.92 7.15
C ARG A 78 -4.85 -0.50 6.76
N ARG A 79 -5.48 0.26 7.66
CA ARG A 79 -6.83 0.78 7.48
C ARG A 79 -6.78 1.97 6.53
N PRO A 80 -7.35 1.91 5.32
CA PRO A 80 -7.78 3.15 4.71
C PRO A 80 -8.90 3.72 5.58
N ALA A 81 -8.86 5.02 5.82
CA ALA A 81 -9.90 5.72 6.57
C ALA A 81 -11.17 5.79 5.71
N VAL A 82 -11.91 4.69 5.63
CA VAL A 82 -13.24 4.68 5.01
C VAL A 82 -14.17 5.48 5.92
N GLY A 83 -14.42 6.71 5.52
CA GLY A 83 -15.31 7.64 6.21
C GLY A 83 -15.99 8.57 5.22
N TRP A 84 -16.73 9.55 5.75
CA TRP A 84 -17.35 10.63 4.97
C TRP A 84 -16.45 11.25 3.88
N PRO A 85 -15.15 11.53 4.11
CA PRO A 85 -14.27 12.02 3.05
C PRO A 85 -14.09 11.04 1.88
N ALA A 86 -13.98 9.73 2.12
CA ALA A 86 -13.88 8.74 1.05
C ALA A 86 -15.18 8.66 0.22
N LEU A 87 -16.33 8.78 0.89
CA LEU A 87 -17.63 8.84 0.22
C LEU A 87 -17.78 10.11 -0.62
N ALA A 88 -17.33 11.27 -0.10
CA ALA A 88 -17.31 12.53 -0.84
C ALA A 88 -16.37 12.46 -2.05
N GLY A 89 -15.18 11.85 -1.90
CA GLY A 89 -14.26 11.60 -3.01
C GLY A 89 -14.85 10.70 -4.08
N PHE A 90 -15.51 9.60 -3.67
CA PHE A 90 -16.23 8.73 -4.58
C PHE A 90 -17.36 9.46 -5.32
N ALA A 91 -18.18 10.23 -4.62
CA ALA A 91 -19.25 11.01 -5.22
C ALA A 91 -18.70 12.04 -6.21
N CYS A 92 -17.61 12.73 -5.87
CA CYS A 92 -16.90 13.65 -6.75
C CYS A 92 -16.41 12.95 -8.02
N LEU A 93 -15.78 11.77 -7.89
CA LEU A 93 -15.37 10.94 -9.04
C LEU A 93 -16.56 10.53 -9.90
N LEU A 94 -17.64 10.08 -9.28
CA LEU A 94 -18.85 9.66 -9.99
C LEU A 94 -19.42 10.84 -10.81
N VAL A 95 -19.54 12.01 -10.21
CA VAL A 95 -19.98 13.24 -10.89
C VAL A 95 -19.04 13.62 -12.03
N SER A 96 -17.73 13.62 -11.82
CA SER A 96 -16.74 13.91 -12.86
C SER A 96 -16.81 12.95 -14.04
N PHE A 97 -16.83 11.65 -13.79
CA PHE A 97 -16.85 10.63 -14.83
C PHE A 97 -18.17 10.66 -15.60
N THR A 98 -19.32 10.77 -14.91
CA THR A 98 -20.64 10.86 -15.57
C THR A 98 -20.73 12.08 -16.49
N GLY A 99 -20.29 13.26 -16.03
CA GLY A 99 -20.26 14.48 -16.85
C GLY A 99 -19.30 14.39 -18.05
N LEU A 100 -18.11 13.82 -17.85
CA LEU A 100 -17.13 13.65 -18.93
C LEU A 100 -17.62 12.66 -20.00
N LEU A 101 -18.25 11.57 -19.59
CA LEU A 101 -18.87 10.60 -20.49
C LEU A 101 -20.10 11.17 -21.20
N ALA A 102 -20.90 12.00 -20.52
CA ALA A 102 -22.03 12.69 -21.14
C ALA A 102 -21.54 13.64 -22.26
N ARG A 103 -20.42 14.33 -22.05
CA ARG A 103 -19.82 15.19 -23.09
C ARG A 103 -19.28 14.36 -24.26
N ALA A 104 -18.64 13.24 -23.97
CA ALA A 104 -18.09 12.34 -24.99
C ALA A 104 -19.17 11.55 -25.75
N SER A 105 -20.41 11.58 -25.29
CA SER A 105 -21.52 10.87 -25.94
C SER A 105 -22.08 11.66 -27.11
N THR A 106 -22.26 10.98 -28.24
CA THR A 106 -23.09 11.46 -29.36
C THR A 106 -24.54 11.11 -29.07
N ALA A 107 -25.47 11.99 -29.46
CA ALA A 107 -26.85 12.10 -28.98
C ALA A 107 -27.74 10.84 -28.98
N LEU A 108 -27.32 9.73 -29.58
CA LEU A 108 -28.10 8.50 -29.68
C LEU A 108 -27.91 7.52 -28.51
N ILE A 109 -26.81 7.65 -27.74
CA ILE A 109 -26.57 6.77 -26.57
C ILE A 109 -26.04 7.64 -25.43
N HIS A 110 -26.84 7.84 -24.39
CA HIS A 110 -26.45 8.59 -23.18
C HIS A 110 -25.41 7.80 -22.37
N LYS A 111 -24.15 7.80 -22.81
CA LYS A 111 -23.06 7.05 -22.16
C LYS A 111 -22.79 7.50 -20.72
N GLY A 112 -23.13 8.74 -20.38
CA GLY A 112 -23.00 9.31 -19.03
C GLY A 112 -24.25 9.19 -18.13
N GLY A 113 -25.33 8.58 -18.63
CA GLY A 113 -26.61 8.52 -17.91
C GLY A 113 -27.31 9.88 -17.76
N VAL A 114 -28.49 9.86 -17.13
CA VAL A 114 -29.30 11.07 -16.91
C VAL A 114 -28.60 12.05 -15.96
N PHE A 115 -27.92 11.55 -14.92
CA PHE A 115 -27.18 12.41 -13.99
C PHE A 115 -26.03 13.14 -14.70
N GLY A 116 -25.25 12.43 -15.52
CA GLY A 116 -24.13 13.03 -16.25
C GLY A 116 -24.59 14.12 -17.22
N TRP A 117 -25.71 13.89 -17.91
CA TRP A 117 -26.31 14.90 -18.78
C TRP A 117 -26.75 16.15 -18.00
N GLY A 118 -27.47 15.96 -16.88
CA GLY A 118 -27.93 17.07 -16.04
C GLY A 118 -26.78 17.89 -15.44
N VAL A 119 -25.74 17.21 -14.94
CA VAL A 119 -24.53 17.87 -14.42
C VAL A 119 -23.83 18.65 -15.52
N LEU A 120 -23.61 18.04 -16.68
CA LEU A 120 -22.92 18.67 -17.80
C LEU A 120 -23.69 19.91 -18.29
N GLU A 121 -25.01 19.81 -18.44
CA GLU A 121 -25.85 20.91 -18.89
C GLU A 121 -25.85 22.07 -17.88
N LEU A 122 -25.93 21.77 -16.58
CA LEU A 122 -25.81 22.79 -15.53
C LEU A 122 -24.46 23.50 -15.58
N LEU A 123 -23.37 22.74 -15.78
CA LEU A 123 -22.02 23.27 -15.81
C LEU A 123 -21.75 24.10 -17.08
N ARG A 124 -22.32 23.68 -18.21
CA ARG A 124 -22.32 24.44 -19.47
C ARG A 124 -23.05 25.77 -19.33
N ARG A 125 -24.22 25.79 -18.67
CA ARG A 125 -25.00 27.02 -18.44
C ARG A 125 -24.31 28.00 -17.51
N SER A 126 -23.51 27.51 -16.57
CA SER A 126 -22.86 28.34 -15.55
C SER A 126 -21.48 28.85 -15.97
N VAL A 127 -20.61 27.99 -16.51
CA VAL A 127 -19.19 28.32 -16.79
C VAL A 127 -18.82 28.13 -18.28
N GLY A 128 -19.77 27.70 -19.12
CA GLY A 128 -19.54 27.46 -20.54
C GLY A 128 -18.86 26.13 -20.85
N GLU A 129 -18.72 25.84 -22.15
CA GLU A 129 -18.27 24.53 -22.65
C GLU A 129 -16.84 24.14 -22.22
N VAL A 130 -15.94 25.12 -22.22
CA VAL A 130 -14.53 24.92 -21.83
C VAL A 130 -14.39 24.87 -20.32
N GLY A 131 -15.09 25.75 -19.59
CA GLY A 131 -15.08 25.76 -18.13
C GLY A 131 -15.63 24.46 -17.54
N ALA A 132 -16.72 23.93 -18.11
CA ALA A 132 -17.27 22.65 -17.71
C ALA A 132 -16.26 21.50 -17.85
N LEU A 133 -15.53 21.44 -18.97
CA LEU A 133 -14.48 20.43 -19.18
C LEU A 133 -13.36 20.56 -18.14
N LEU A 134 -12.85 21.78 -17.92
CA LEU A 134 -11.75 22.01 -16.99
C LEU A 134 -12.15 21.65 -15.55
N LEU A 135 -13.35 22.00 -15.12
CA LEU A 135 -13.87 21.65 -13.80
C LEU A 135 -14.05 20.15 -13.63
N LEU A 136 -14.64 19.47 -14.62
CA LEU A 136 -14.79 18.00 -14.58
C LEU A 136 -13.44 17.30 -14.52
N LEU A 137 -12.46 17.74 -15.32
CA LEU A 137 -11.10 17.22 -15.32
C LEU A 137 -10.36 17.50 -14.02
N ALA A 138 -10.52 18.67 -13.41
CA ALA A 138 -9.93 19.02 -12.13
C ALA A 138 -10.58 18.26 -10.96
N ALA A 139 -11.87 17.94 -11.06
CA ALA A 139 -12.58 17.19 -10.04
C ALA A 139 -12.18 15.70 -10.01
N VAL A 140 -11.67 15.11 -11.10
CA VAL A 140 -11.11 13.74 -11.10
C VAL A 140 -9.97 13.58 -10.09
N PRO A 141 -8.86 14.34 -10.17
CA PRO A 141 -7.78 14.21 -9.21
C PRO A 141 -8.24 14.53 -7.79
N ILE A 142 -9.05 15.58 -7.60
CA ILE A 142 -9.62 15.91 -6.29
C ILE A 142 -10.37 14.70 -5.71
N GLY A 143 -11.24 14.06 -6.50
CA GLY A 143 -11.95 12.86 -6.09
C GLY A 143 -11.03 11.69 -5.70
N VAL A 144 -9.94 11.47 -6.45
CA VAL A 144 -8.92 10.44 -6.12
C VAL A 144 -8.22 10.73 -4.79
N LEU A 145 -7.84 11.99 -4.54
CA LEU A 145 -7.24 12.43 -3.27
C LEU A 145 -8.14 12.10 -2.08
N PHE A 146 -9.41 12.48 -2.16
CA PHE A 146 -10.39 12.24 -1.09
C PHE A 146 -10.70 10.75 -0.92
N LEU A 147 -10.71 9.98 -2.02
CA LEU A 147 -10.94 8.53 -1.98
C LEU A 147 -9.77 7.77 -1.33
N THR A 148 -8.53 8.18 -1.63
CA THR A 148 -7.32 7.49 -1.14
C THR A 148 -6.81 8.02 0.20
N GLN A 149 -7.15 9.26 0.57
CA GLN A 149 -6.70 9.99 1.77
C GLN A 149 -5.18 9.99 1.98
N GLU A 150 -4.45 9.74 0.91
CA GLU A 150 -3.01 9.61 0.87
C GLU A 150 -2.49 10.68 -0.10
N PRO A 151 -1.42 11.42 0.25
CA PRO A 151 -0.88 12.45 -0.63
C PRO A 151 -0.39 11.81 -1.93
N TYR A 152 -0.58 12.49 -3.07
CA TYR A 152 -0.20 11.98 -4.40
C TYR A 152 1.23 11.41 -4.49
N ALA A 153 2.15 11.93 -3.69
CA ALA A 153 3.52 11.45 -3.60
C ALA A 153 3.61 9.96 -3.18
N SER A 154 2.74 9.49 -2.28
CA SER A 154 2.72 8.08 -1.86
C SER A 154 2.15 7.18 -2.96
N LEU A 155 1.13 7.66 -3.69
CA LEU A 155 0.57 7.00 -4.89
C LEU A 155 1.61 6.84 -6.00
N LEU A 156 2.33 7.92 -6.36
CA LEU A 156 3.37 7.88 -7.39
C LEU A 156 4.54 6.96 -7.01
N ARG A 157 4.95 6.96 -5.73
CA ARG A 157 5.98 6.03 -5.23
C ARG A 157 5.52 4.57 -5.26
N ALA A 158 4.26 4.31 -4.92
CA ALA A 158 3.68 2.97 -4.99
C ALA A 158 3.62 2.46 -6.45
N MET A 159 3.24 3.33 -7.40
CA MET A 159 3.27 3.02 -8.83
C MET A 159 4.71 2.80 -9.35
N GLY A 160 5.67 3.62 -8.90
CA GLY A 160 7.10 3.46 -9.24
C GLY A 160 7.67 2.13 -8.76
N ARG A 161 7.35 1.71 -7.53
CA ARG A 161 7.75 0.40 -6.98
C ARG A 161 7.15 -0.78 -7.75
N ARG A 162 5.88 -0.69 -8.16
CA ARG A 162 5.22 -1.72 -8.98
C ARG A 162 5.84 -1.84 -10.37
N LYS A 163 6.16 -0.71 -11.01
CA LYS A 163 6.85 -0.70 -12.32
C LYS A 163 8.28 -1.26 -12.21
N ALA A 164 9.00 -0.95 -11.13
CA ALA A 164 10.33 -1.50 -10.88
C ALA A 164 10.27 -3.01 -10.62
N ALA A 165 9.27 -3.50 -9.88
CA ALA A 165 9.06 -4.94 -9.66
C ALA A 165 8.71 -5.69 -10.96
N LEU A 166 7.81 -5.15 -11.78
CA LEU A 166 7.47 -5.71 -13.09
C LEU A 166 8.64 -5.70 -14.08
N LYS A 167 9.58 -4.76 -13.93
CA LYS A 167 10.82 -4.72 -14.73
C LYS A 167 11.89 -5.68 -14.19
N ALA A 168 11.86 -5.98 -12.90
CA ALA A 168 12.75 -6.94 -12.24
C ALA A 168 12.32 -8.41 -12.47
N GLU A 169 11.08 -8.67 -12.85
CA GLU A 169 10.57 -9.99 -13.28
C GLU A 169 10.94 -10.35 -14.74
N SER A 170 12.12 -9.94 -15.22
CA SER A 170 12.72 -10.56 -16.40
C SER A 170 14.04 -11.26 -16.04
N PRO A 171 14.01 -12.41 -15.36
CA PRO A 171 15.14 -13.32 -15.38
C PRO A 171 15.07 -14.10 -16.70
N GLN A 172 15.90 -13.74 -17.67
CA GLN A 172 16.39 -14.72 -18.62
C GLN A 172 17.07 -15.81 -17.79
N ALA A 173 16.41 -16.95 -17.69
CA ALA A 173 16.93 -18.14 -17.07
C ALA A 173 18.06 -18.70 -17.95
N GLU A 174 19.28 -18.19 -17.77
CA GLU A 174 20.47 -19.00 -18.05
C GLU A 174 20.61 -20.00 -16.90
N LEU A 175 20.16 -21.22 -17.15
CA LEU A 175 20.47 -22.39 -16.34
C LEU A 175 21.94 -22.76 -16.57
N PRO A 176 22.83 -22.70 -15.57
CA PRO A 176 24.10 -23.41 -15.67
C PRO A 176 23.78 -24.91 -15.56
N LEU A 177 23.99 -25.64 -16.64
CA LEU A 177 24.04 -27.11 -16.60
C LEU A 177 25.17 -27.52 -15.65
N VAL A 178 24.82 -27.84 -14.41
CA VAL A 178 25.72 -28.55 -13.49
C VAL A 178 25.68 -30.02 -13.88
N THR A 179 26.68 -30.42 -14.65
CA THR A 179 27.03 -31.83 -14.84
C THR A 179 27.29 -32.49 -13.49
N SER A 180 26.57 -33.58 -13.24
CA SER A 180 26.75 -34.47 -12.09
C SER A 180 28.19 -34.98 -11.99
N PRO A 181 28.82 -35.02 -10.79
CA PRO A 181 30.11 -35.67 -10.64
C PRO A 181 29.93 -37.18 -10.50
N ALA A 182 30.61 -37.92 -11.36
CA ALA A 182 30.80 -39.36 -11.22
C ALA A 182 31.72 -39.66 -10.02
N VAL A 183 31.36 -40.71 -9.29
CA VAL A 183 32.11 -41.39 -8.24
C VAL A 183 33.29 -42.18 -8.86
N VAL A 184 34.27 -42.57 -8.02
CA VAL A 184 35.46 -43.46 -8.20
C VAL A 184 36.77 -42.63 -8.20
N GLU A 185 37.81 -42.79 -7.37
CA GLU A 185 38.34 -43.83 -6.45
C GLU A 185 39.34 -43.15 -5.47
N ALA A 186 39.32 -43.46 -4.17
CA ALA A 186 40.32 -44.21 -3.40
C ALA A 186 41.83 -43.82 -3.56
N GLY A 187 42.46 -43.39 -2.45
CA GLY A 187 43.93 -43.27 -2.36
C GLY A 187 44.49 -42.62 -1.08
N ALA A 188 44.50 -43.38 0.03
CA ALA A 188 45.46 -43.41 1.16
C ALA A 188 45.87 -42.12 1.97
N PRO A 189 46.30 -42.28 3.25
CA PRO A 189 46.19 -41.26 4.30
C PRO A 189 47.52 -40.56 4.65
N ILE A 190 47.47 -39.26 5.00
CA ILE A 190 48.59 -38.53 5.64
C ILE A 190 48.06 -37.61 6.76
N GLU A 191 48.35 -38.04 7.98
CA GLU A 191 49.02 -37.33 9.08
C GLU A 191 48.69 -35.84 9.40
N THR A 192 48.34 -35.67 10.68
CA THR A 192 48.20 -34.48 11.55
C THR A 192 49.05 -33.23 11.28
N ALA A 193 48.37 -32.07 11.22
CA ALA A 193 48.82 -30.79 11.82
C ALA A 193 47.62 -29.81 12.00
N PRO A 194 47.42 -29.17 13.17
CA PRO A 194 46.35 -28.20 13.38
C PRO A 194 46.78 -26.76 13.00
N PRO A 195 45.95 -25.96 12.28
CA PRO A 195 46.20 -24.53 12.13
C PRO A 195 45.54 -23.69 13.26
N PRO A 196 46.11 -22.52 13.60
CA PRO A 196 45.86 -21.77 14.84
C PRO A 196 44.51 -21.02 14.87
N PRO A 197 44.02 -20.60 16.06
CA PRO A 197 42.73 -19.91 16.19
C PRO A 197 42.74 -18.50 15.58
N PRO A 198 41.59 -18.02 15.08
CA PRO A 198 41.48 -16.72 14.40
C PRO A 198 41.57 -15.53 15.36
N ILE A 199 42.35 -14.53 14.95
CA ILE A 199 42.54 -13.23 15.59
C ILE A 199 41.26 -12.39 15.43
N VAL A 200 40.67 -11.97 16.55
CA VAL A 200 39.55 -11.02 16.58
C VAL A 200 40.12 -9.61 16.55
N VAL A 201 39.91 -8.90 15.44
CA VAL A 201 40.20 -7.46 15.34
C VAL A 201 38.93 -6.71 15.73
N GLU A 202 38.94 -6.08 16.90
CA GLU A 202 37.89 -5.13 17.30
C GLU A 202 38.04 -3.83 16.50
N PRO A 203 37.02 -3.37 15.75
CA PRO A 203 37.02 -2.02 15.22
C PRO A 203 36.88 -1.02 16.37
N ALA A 204 37.84 -0.11 16.49
CA ALA A 204 37.85 0.96 17.47
C ALA A 204 36.58 1.83 17.35
N ARG A 205 35.77 1.87 18.42
CA ARG A 205 34.63 2.78 18.50
C ARG A 205 35.12 4.23 18.69
N PRO A 206 34.57 5.21 17.96
CA PRO A 206 34.85 6.62 18.20
C PRO A 206 34.22 7.04 19.53
N LYS A 207 35.06 7.49 20.49
CA LYS A 207 34.59 8.05 21.77
C LYS A 207 33.75 9.31 21.50
N SER A 208 32.48 9.27 21.85
CA SER A 208 31.56 10.42 21.75
C SER A 208 31.90 11.47 22.81
N ARG A 209 32.73 12.46 22.46
CA ARG A 209 33.02 13.66 23.27
C ARG A 209 31.78 14.52 23.64
N LEU A 210 30.60 14.17 23.12
CA LEU A 210 29.36 14.93 23.31
C LEU A 210 28.67 14.64 24.66
N ALA A 211 28.86 13.46 25.24
CA ALA A 211 28.25 13.09 26.52
C ALA A 211 28.88 13.84 27.71
N GLU A 212 30.19 14.12 27.66
CA GLU A 212 30.89 14.84 28.74
C GLU A 212 30.55 16.34 28.78
N ARG A 213 30.10 16.92 27.67
CA ARG A 213 29.72 18.35 27.60
C ARG A 213 28.30 18.65 28.07
N GLY A 214 27.44 17.64 28.24
CA GLY A 214 26.03 17.81 28.61
C GLY A 214 25.75 17.97 30.11
N LEU A 215 26.72 17.71 30.98
CA LEU A 215 26.52 17.68 32.43
C LEU A 215 26.98 18.95 33.17
N ALA A 216 27.50 19.96 32.45
CA ALA A 216 28.08 21.17 33.03
C ALA A 216 27.26 22.45 32.79
N TRP A 217 26.00 22.33 32.35
CA TRP A 217 25.17 23.50 32.05
C TRP A 217 23.99 23.60 33.03
N GLN A 218 24.21 24.29 34.15
CA GLN A 218 23.11 24.91 34.91
C GLN A 218 22.80 26.26 34.26
N GLU A 219 21.76 26.31 33.43
CA GLU A 219 21.30 27.56 32.84
C GLU A 219 20.27 28.18 33.79
N THR A 220 20.59 29.36 34.31
CA THR A 220 19.61 30.24 34.95
C THR A 220 18.54 30.56 33.92
N PHE A 221 17.35 29.99 34.08
CA PHE A 221 16.21 30.24 33.20
C PHE A 221 15.76 31.70 33.40
N ASP A 222 16.12 32.59 32.48
CA ASP A 222 15.71 34.00 32.54
C ASP A 222 14.30 34.15 31.97
N PHE A 223 13.33 34.29 32.87
CA PHE A 223 11.96 34.65 32.53
C PHE A 223 11.91 36.15 32.21
N GLY A 224 12.38 36.51 31.01
CA GLY A 224 12.46 37.89 30.55
C GLY A 224 11.19 38.70 30.82
N LYS A 225 11.36 39.98 31.17
CA LYS A 225 10.26 40.90 31.45
C LYS A 225 9.48 41.23 30.17
N GLY A 226 8.31 40.61 30.01
CA GLY A 226 7.15 41.13 29.27
C GLY A 226 7.40 41.57 27.82
N GLY A 227 7.51 40.61 26.90
CA GLY A 227 7.45 40.82 25.45
C GLY A 227 7.23 39.49 24.73
N ARG A 228 6.69 39.51 23.49
CA ARG A 228 6.45 38.26 22.72
C ARG A 228 7.77 37.49 22.60
N PRO A 229 7.84 36.24 23.09
CA PRO A 229 9.11 35.51 23.10
C PRO A 229 9.54 35.24 21.66
N ALA A 230 10.73 35.71 21.30
CA ALA A 230 11.41 35.20 20.12
C ALA A 230 11.62 33.69 20.33
N PHE A 231 11.20 32.87 19.37
CA PHE A 231 11.33 31.42 19.47
C PHE A 231 12.81 31.05 19.60
N GLN A 232 13.21 30.53 20.75
CA GLN A 232 14.55 30.03 21.00
C GLN A 232 14.55 28.52 20.81
N LEU A 233 15.46 28.02 19.97
CA LEU A 233 15.57 26.59 19.70
C LEU A 233 16.02 25.87 20.97
N PRO A 234 15.26 24.89 21.49
CA PRO A 234 15.64 24.19 22.71
C PRO A 234 16.97 23.44 22.52
N PRO A 235 17.84 23.39 23.53
CA PRO A 235 19.11 22.69 23.42
C PRO A 235 18.90 21.18 23.31
N ILE A 236 19.75 20.51 22.53
CA ILE A 236 19.76 19.05 22.35
C ILE A 236 20.02 18.26 23.64
N GLY A 237 20.47 18.93 24.71
CA GLY A 237 20.63 18.35 26.05
C GLY A 237 19.30 17.98 26.73
N LEU A 238 18.16 18.44 26.20
CA LEU A 238 16.83 17.96 26.62
C LEU A 238 16.58 16.51 26.18
N LEU A 239 17.35 16.00 25.24
CA LEU A 239 17.26 14.60 24.82
C LEU A 239 17.99 13.72 25.82
N ARG A 240 17.29 12.70 26.32
CA ARG A 240 17.88 11.70 27.21
C ARG A 240 18.91 10.90 26.42
N ALA A 241 20.15 10.89 26.91
CA ALA A 241 21.18 10.03 26.33
C ALA A 241 20.73 8.57 26.43
N PRO A 242 20.88 7.78 25.35
CA PRO A 242 20.55 6.36 25.40
C PRO A 242 21.40 5.67 26.48
N PRO A 243 20.82 4.76 27.28
CA PRO A 243 21.58 4.01 28.27
C PRO A 243 22.66 3.19 27.58
N ALA A 244 23.88 3.18 28.14
CA ALA A 244 25.06 2.52 27.55
C ALA A 244 24.96 0.98 27.46
N SER A 245 23.81 0.40 27.78
CA SER A 245 23.59 -1.03 28.00
C SER A 245 22.77 -1.74 26.91
N GLU A 246 22.12 -1.04 25.98
CA GLU A 246 21.21 -1.69 25.02
C GLU A 246 21.93 -2.51 23.92
N LEU A 247 23.25 -2.38 23.78
CA LEU A 247 24.04 -3.03 22.73
C LEU A 247 25.15 -3.96 23.27
N ARG A 248 25.03 -4.43 24.51
CA ARG A 248 26.01 -5.33 25.13
C ARG A 248 25.46 -6.76 25.13
N GLN A 249 25.29 -7.36 23.96
CA GLN A 249 25.17 -8.81 23.90
C GLN A 249 26.55 -9.40 24.20
N THR A 250 26.62 -10.32 25.16
CA THR A 250 27.88 -10.98 25.52
C THR A 250 28.31 -11.93 24.39
N ARG A 251 29.61 -12.22 24.30
CA ARG A 251 30.13 -13.12 23.27
C ARG A 251 29.52 -14.52 23.41
N GLU A 252 29.29 -14.92 24.65
CA GLU A 252 28.67 -16.18 25.04
C GLU A 252 27.21 -16.26 24.55
N GLU A 253 26.44 -15.17 24.68
CA GLU A 253 25.06 -15.09 24.17
C GLU A 253 25.01 -15.20 22.64
N LEU A 254 25.91 -14.50 21.94
CA LEU A 254 25.98 -14.57 20.47
C LEU A 254 26.33 -15.98 19.99
N GLN A 255 27.21 -16.68 20.71
CA GLN A 255 27.58 -18.06 20.41
C GLN A 255 26.42 -19.03 20.66
N ALA A 256 25.73 -18.89 21.80
CA ALA A 256 24.56 -19.69 22.13
C ALA A 256 23.43 -19.51 21.10
N ASN A 257 23.17 -18.26 20.69
CA ASN A 257 22.19 -17.94 19.66
C ASN A 257 22.58 -18.54 18.29
N ALA A 258 23.86 -18.51 17.94
CA ALA A 258 24.36 -19.14 16.72
C ALA A 258 24.16 -20.67 16.73
N ASP A 259 24.41 -21.34 17.86
CA ASP A 259 24.22 -22.79 17.97
C ASP A 259 22.74 -23.18 17.94
N ILE A 260 21.85 -22.37 18.54
CA ILE A 260 20.39 -22.54 18.42
C ILE A 260 19.96 -22.43 16.96
N LEU A 261 20.46 -21.43 16.23
CA LEU A 261 20.14 -21.24 14.81
C LEU A 261 20.61 -22.44 13.98
N ARG A 262 21.81 -22.97 14.22
CA ARG A 262 22.33 -24.17 13.53
C ARG A 262 21.41 -25.36 13.76
N LYS A 263 21.04 -25.64 15.02
CA LYS A 263 20.17 -26.76 15.37
C LYS A 263 18.79 -26.63 14.74
N LYS A 264 18.23 -25.40 14.74
CA LYS A 264 16.93 -25.13 14.11
C LYS A 264 16.96 -25.33 12.61
N LEU A 265 18.03 -24.93 11.91
CA LEU A 265 18.16 -25.17 10.48
C LEU A 265 18.29 -26.67 10.17
N GLN A 266 18.97 -27.42 11.04
CA GLN A 266 19.08 -28.87 10.92
C GLN A 266 17.73 -29.59 11.09
N ASP A 267 16.84 -29.11 11.98
CA ASP A 267 15.46 -29.63 12.12
C ASP A 267 14.67 -29.53 10.79
N PHE A 268 15.02 -28.58 9.92
CA PHE A 268 14.44 -28.39 8.58
C PHE A 268 15.25 -29.07 7.46
N GLY A 269 16.25 -29.89 7.79
CA GLY A 269 17.09 -30.60 6.82
C GLY A 269 18.13 -29.72 6.12
N VAL A 270 18.41 -28.52 6.65
CA VAL A 270 19.40 -27.59 6.11
C VAL A 270 20.68 -27.67 6.94
N GLU A 271 21.71 -28.32 6.40
CA GLU A 271 23.04 -28.37 7.04
C GLU A 271 23.91 -27.18 6.61
N GLY A 272 24.46 -26.46 7.60
CA GLY A 272 25.31 -25.30 7.34
C GLY A 272 26.12 -24.85 8.57
N ARG A 273 27.22 -24.13 8.33
CA ARG A 273 28.11 -23.60 9.38
C ARG A 273 28.06 -22.07 9.40
N ILE A 274 27.89 -21.49 10.59
CA ILE A 274 27.90 -20.04 10.78
C ILE A 274 29.35 -19.56 10.82
N VAL A 275 29.72 -18.69 9.87
CA VAL A 275 31.10 -18.19 9.69
C VAL A 275 31.31 -16.84 10.40
N GLN A 276 30.27 -16.02 10.54
CA GLN A 276 30.37 -14.68 11.13
C GLN A 276 29.05 -14.24 11.77
N VAL A 277 29.15 -13.49 12.89
CA VAL A 277 28.02 -12.85 13.60
C VAL A 277 28.34 -11.36 13.75
N ASN A 278 27.42 -10.48 13.36
CA ASN A 278 27.55 -9.03 13.51
C ASN A 278 26.42 -8.50 14.42
N PRO A 279 26.70 -8.20 15.70
CA PRO A 279 25.70 -7.77 16.67
C PRO A 279 25.18 -6.34 16.44
#